data_AF-A0A2M7AUM9-F1
#
_entry.id   AF-A0A2M7AUM9-F1
#
_cell.length_a   1.000
_cell.length_b   1.000
_cell.length_c   1.000
_cell.angle_alpha   90.00
_cell.angle_beta   90.00
_cell.angle_gamma   90.00
#
_symmetry.space_group_name_H-M   'P 1'
#
loop_
_entity.id
_entity.type
_entity.pdbx_description
1 polymer ?
#
loop_
_entity_poly.entity_id
_entity_poly.type
_entity_poly.pdbx_seq_one_letter_code
_entity_poly.pdbx_strand_id
1 'polypeptide(L)'
;MMNAKENDDIDLFIITAKNRLFTGRLIALILAQLLGLRRRRTSEKLDTLFSTATPQREPLAIVSKKASSLLTNPQSLIPNPFKNKVCLNLFFDESNLKVPKFKQTLFVGHEVLQMKPIVIKDNIYQRFLEVNEWVFRLFPNAREVVGRKYKALSIKQKKSLNTYYLILNTFFNKIEQSLKGYQLHLINRHRTTEFITPTQLWFHPDDFEKKIKYK
;
A
#
# COMPACT_ATOMS: atom_id res chain seq x y z
N MET A 1 -8.12 -18.09 5.91
CA MET A 1 -7.42 -16.78 5.84
C MET A 1 -7.87 -15.96 7.03
N MET A 2 -6.97 -15.21 7.68
CA MET A 2 -7.39 -14.30 8.74
C MET A 2 -8.09 -13.09 8.11
N ASN A 3 -9.26 -12.72 8.64
CA ASN A 3 -9.98 -11.53 8.20
C ASN A 3 -9.27 -10.28 8.70
N ALA A 4 -9.37 -9.19 7.94
CA ALA A 4 -8.87 -7.89 8.37
C ALA A 4 -9.55 -7.46 9.68
N LYS A 5 -8.75 -7.03 10.65
CA LYS A 5 -9.21 -6.45 11.91
C LYS A 5 -9.33 -4.94 11.76
N GLU A 6 -10.09 -4.30 12.65
CA GLU A 6 -10.27 -2.84 12.68
C GLU A 6 -8.94 -2.07 12.76
N ASN A 7 -7.91 -2.71 13.31
CA ASN A 7 -6.60 -2.12 13.45
C ASN A 7 -5.61 -2.39 12.30
N ASP A 8 -6.01 -3.18 11.29
CA ASP A 8 -5.12 -3.52 10.17
C ASP A 8 -4.93 -2.35 9.21
N ASP A 9 -3.78 -2.35 8.52
CA ASP A 9 -3.45 -1.32 7.54
C ASP A 9 -4.13 -1.57 6.18
N ILE A 10 -4.30 -0.50 5.42
CA ILE A 10 -4.77 -0.49 4.04
C ILE A 10 -3.56 -0.51 3.11
N ASP A 11 -3.50 -1.54 2.28
CA ASP A 11 -2.53 -1.66 1.20
C ASP A 11 -3.02 -0.92 -0.06
N LEU A 12 -2.23 0.03 -0.54
CA LEU A 12 -2.49 0.73 -1.78
C LEU A 12 -1.70 0.11 -2.93
N PHE A 13 -2.43 -0.26 -3.98
CA PHE A 13 -1.88 -0.63 -5.28
C PHE A 13 -2.02 0.54 -6.26
N ILE A 14 -0.89 1.02 -6.78
CA ILE A 14 -0.84 2.17 -7.68
C ILE A 14 -0.32 1.73 -9.05
N ILE A 15 -1.07 2.04 -10.11
CA ILE A 15 -0.62 1.88 -11.50
C ILE A 15 -0.28 3.26 -12.06
N THR A 16 0.97 3.45 -12.47
CA THR A 16 1.46 4.70 -13.08
C THR A 16 1.40 4.63 -14.60
N ALA A 17 1.40 5.81 -15.23
CA ALA A 17 1.66 5.92 -16.67
C ALA A 17 3.05 5.38 -17.03
N LYS A 18 3.26 5.10 -18.33
CA LYS A 18 4.48 4.52 -18.85
C LYS A 18 5.72 5.36 -18.49
N ASN A 19 6.74 4.70 -17.93
CA ASN A 19 8.00 5.29 -17.48
C ASN A 19 7.82 6.39 -16.42
N ARG A 20 6.87 6.20 -15.48
CA ARG A 20 6.61 7.14 -14.37
C ARG A 20 6.56 6.49 -13.00
N LEU A 21 7.14 5.30 -12.87
CA LEU A 21 7.05 4.48 -11.67
C LEU A 21 7.69 5.15 -10.45
N PHE A 22 8.89 5.70 -10.59
CA PHE A 22 9.65 6.32 -9.51
C PHE A 22 9.11 7.72 -9.20
N THR A 23 8.72 8.49 -10.22
CA THR A 23 8.02 9.77 -10.01
C THR A 23 6.71 9.55 -9.27
N GLY A 24 5.89 8.59 -9.72
CA GLY A 24 4.62 8.24 -9.08
C GLY A 24 4.81 7.80 -7.63
N ARG A 25 5.82 6.97 -7.35
CA ARG A 25 6.19 6.58 -5.99
C ARG A 25 6.59 7.77 -5.12
N LEU A 26 7.41 8.68 -5.62
CA LEU A 26 7.82 9.87 -4.88
C LEU A 26 6.60 10.72 -4.50
N ILE A 27 5.72 10.99 -5.46
CA ILE A 27 4.50 11.75 -5.23
C ILE A 27 3.61 11.05 -4.20
N ALA A 28 3.39 9.74 -4.34
CA ALA A 28 2.59 8.99 -3.38
C ALA A 28 3.17 9.05 -1.96
N LEU A 29 4.50 8.97 -1.82
CA LEU A 29 5.19 9.10 -0.53
C LEU A 29 5.03 10.49 0.08
N ILE A 30 5.16 11.55 -0.73
CA ILE A 30 4.98 12.93 -0.28
C ILE A 30 3.52 13.14 0.15
N LEU A 31 2.55 12.70 -0.64
CA LEU A 31 1.13 12.81 -0.30
C LEU A 31 0.80 12.05 1.00
N ALA A 32 1.28 10.82 1.16
CA ALA A 32 1.10 10.06 2.39
C ALA A 32 1.74 10.75 3.60
N GLN A 33 2.87 11.44 3.41
CA GLN A 33 3.54 12.21 4.46
C GLN A 33 2.76 13.48 4.83
N LEU A 34 2.27 14.23 3.85
CA LEU A 34 1.48 15.45 4.06
C LEU A 34 0.15 15.16 4.74
N LEU A 35 -0.50 14.05 4.39
CA LEU A 35 -1.75 13.63 5.00
C LEU A 35 -1.57 12.99 6.39
N GLY A 36 -0.32 12.79 6.85
CA GLY A 36 -0.03 12.15 8.14
C GLY A 36 -0.45 10.69 8.23
N LEU A 37 -0.76 10.06 7.09
CA LEU A 37 -1.26 8.68 6.99
C LEU A 37 -0.14 7.64 6.99
N ARG A 38 1.10 8.08 6.74
CA ARG A 38 2.27 7.20 6.64
C ARG A 38 2.56 6.52 7.98
N ARG A 39 2.54 5.19 7.98
CA ARG A 39 3.01 4.35 9.09
C ARG A 39 4.48 4.63 9.40
N ARG A 40 4.75 5.25 10.55
CA ARG A 40 6.10 5.25 11.15
C ARG A 40 6.32 3.86 11.75
N ARG A 41 7.47 3.23 11.49
CA ARG A 41 7.87 1.98 12.14
C ARG A 41 8.18 2.31 13.62
N THR A 42 7.14 2.53 14.42
CA THR A 42 7.28 2.78 15.86
C THR A 42 7.62 1.45 16.51
N SER A 43 8.72 1.43 17.25
CA SER A 43 9.15 0.32 18.11
C SER A 43 7.97 -0.17 18.95
N GLU A 44 7.66 -1.47 18.88
CA GLU A 44 6.57 -2.17 19.60
C GLU A 44 6.58 -2.00 21.13
N LYS A 45 7.57 -1.30 21.70
CA LYS A 45 7.76 -1.19 23.16
C LYS A 45 6.73 -0.33 23.91
N LEU A 46 5.94 0.51 23.24
CA LEU A 46 4.97 1.39 23.93
C LEU A 46 3.59 0.75 24.09
N ASP A 47 3.14 -0.06 23.14
CA ASP A 47 1.80 -0.69 23.22
C ASP A 47 1.77 -1.83 24.25
N THR A 48 2.90 -2.48 24.52
CA THR A 48 3.03 -3.47 25.60
C THR A 48 2.93 -2.88 27.00
N LEU A 49 3.17 -1.56 27.17
CA LEU A 49 3.08 -0.89 28.47
C LEU A 49 1.65 -0.45 28.82
N PHE A 50 0.79 -0.23 27.82
CA PHE A 50 -0.60 0.19 28.04
C PHE A 50 -1.61 -0.96 27.96
N SER A 51 -1.22 -2.12 27.43
CA SER A 51 -2.11 -3.30 27.32
C SER A 51 -2.28 -4.10 28.63
N THR A 52 -1.55 -3.79 29.71
CA THR A 52 -1.64 -4.50 31.01
C THR A 52 -2.54 -3.82 32.04
N ALA A 53 -3.19 -2.70 31.72
CA ALA A 53 -4.08 -2.01 32.63
C ALA A 53 -5.56 -2.41 32.42
N THR A 54 -5.94 -3.60 32.88
CA THR A 54 -7.34 -3.93 33.21
C THR A 54 -7.62 -3.61 34.69
N PRO A 55 -8.72 -2.89 35.02
CA PRO A 55 -9.03 -2.53 36.40
C PRO A 55 -9.85 -3.63 37.10
N GLN A 56 -9.26 -4.29 38.09
CA GLN A 56 -9.99 -5.07 39.10
C GLN A 56 -10.27 -4.17 40.32
N ARG A 57 -11.47 -4.29 40.89
CA ARG A 57 -12.05 -3.43 41.94
C ARG A 57 -11.55 -3.78 43.35
N GLU A 58 -11.07 -2.75 44.08
CA GLU A 58 -11.05 -2.45 45.55
C GLU A 58 -10.30 -3.34 46.58
N PRO A 59 -9.95 -2.82 47.81
CA PRO A 59 -9.70 -1.43 48.24
C PRO A 59 -8.40 -1.22 49.10
N LEU A 60 -8.05 0.06 49.31
CA LEU A 60 -7.19 0.69 50.34
C LEU A 60 -5.90 -0.02 50.83
N ALA A 61 -4.74 0.54 50.48
CA ALA A 61 -3.65 0.78 51.44
C ALA A 61 -2.70 1.91 50.98
N ILE A 62 -2.40 2.78 51.93
CA ILE A 62 -1.61 4.00 51.85
C ILE A 62 -0.11 3.65 51.73
N VAL A 63 0.59 4.09 50.68
CA VAL A 63 2.04 4.39 50.78
C VAL A 63 2.41 5.59 49.88
N SER A 64 2.84 6.64 50.58
CA SER A 64 3.45 7.86 50.09
C SER A 64 4.83 7.62 49.43
N LYS A 65 5.13 8.35 48.34
CA LYS A 65 6.29 9.29 48.23
C LYS A 65 6.55 9.77 46.78
N LYS A 66 6.14 11.01 46.53
CA LYS A 66 6.88 12.15 45.96
C LYS A 66 8.00 11.90 44.90
N ALA A 67 7.74 12.33 43.66
CA ALA A 67 8.69 12.99 42.75
C ALA A 67 7.87 13.68 41.62
N SER A 68 7.44 14.93 41.82
CA SER A 68 8.12 16.16 41.37
C SER A 68 8.08 16.37 39.85
N SER A 69 7.19 17.29 39.45
CA SER A 69 7.35 18.29 38.39
C SER A 69 7.72 17.81 36.99
N LEU A 70 6.71 17.67 36.14
CA LEU A 70 6.62 18.33 34.83
C LEU A 70 5.17 18.23 34.37
N LEU A 71 4.39 19.30 34.63
CA LEU A 71 3.05 19.47 34.08
C LEU A 71 3.18 19.62 32.55
N THR A 72 3.07 18.51 31.83
CA THR A 72 2.71 18.55 30.42
C THR A 72 1.23 18.20 30.31
N ASN A 73 0.50 19.15 29.73
CA ASN A 73 -0.95 19.18 29.58
C ASN A 73 -1.51 17.84 29.03
N PRO A 74 -2.48 17.16 29.68
CA PRO A 74 -2.97 15.85 29.25
C PRO A 74 -3.80 15.87 27.96
N GLN A 75 -4.09 17.04 27.40
CA GLN A 75 -5.02 17.19 26.26
C GLN A 75 -4.43 16.90 24.87
N SER A 76 -3.21 16.37 24.75
CA SER A 76 -2.60 16.06 23.43
C SER A 76 -2.59 14.57 23.03
N LEU A 77 -3.15 13.69 23.85
CA LEU A 77 -3.17 12.24 23.60
C LEU A 77 -4.54 11.74 23.15
N ILE A 78 -5.17 12.40 22.18
CA ILE A 78 -6.17 11.72 21.36
C ILE A 78 -5.38 11.04 20.24
N PRO A 79 -5.08 9.72 20.31
CA PRO A 79 -4.48 9.03 19.19
C PRO A 79 -5.43 9.19 18.01
N ASN A 80 -4.97 9.89 16.97
CA ASN A 80 -5.75 9.98 15.74
C ASN A 80 -5.93 8.55 15.20
N PRO A 81 -7.17 8.00 15.17
CA PRO A 81 -7.41 6.59 14.85
C PRO A 81 -7.01 6.23 13.41
N PHE A 82 -6.80 7.24 12.56
CA PHE A 82 -6.38 7.10 11.16
C PHE A 82 -4.88 7.21 10.95
N LYS A 83 -4.09 7.47 12.01
CA LYS A 83 -2.64 7.58 11.92
C LYS A 83 -2.04 6.19 11.70
N ASN A 84 -1.07 6.09 10.79
CA ASN A 84 -0.31 4.88 10.48
C ASN A 84 -1.09 3.75 9.78
N LYS A 85 -2.21 4.04 9.09
CA LYS A 85 -3.06 3.01 8.47
C LYS A 85 -2.79 2.72 7.00
N VAL A 86 -1.89 3.45 6.32
CA VAL A 86 -1.74 3.32 4.86
C VAL A 86 -0.34 2.86 4.49
N CYS A 87 -0.27 1.77 3.73
CA CYS A 87 0.95 1.16 3.22
C CYS A 87 1.01 1.25 1.69
N LEU A 88 2.10 1.83 1.17
CA LEU A 88 2.35 1.97 -0.26
C LEU A 88 3.17 0.77 -0.76
N ASN A 89 2.52 -0.38 -0.83
CA ASN A 89 3.20 -1.66 -0.98
C ASN A 89 3.43 -2.07 -2.42
N LEU A 90 2.60 -1.61 -3.37
CA LEU A 90 2.63 -2.12 -4.73
C LEU A 90 2.54 -1.00 -5.77
N PHE A 91 3.52 -0.93 -6.67
CA PHE A 91 3.55 0.02 -7.78
C PHE A 91 3.80 -0.70 -9.10
N PHE A 92 2.93 -0.52 -10.08
CA PHE A 92 3.08 -1.06 -11.44
C PHE A 92 3.12 0.07 -12.46
N ASP A 93 3.82 -0.18 -13.56
CA ASP A 93 3.79 0.64 -14.76
C ASP A 93 2.75 0.08 -15.74
N GLU A 94 1.98 0.95 -16.40
CA GLU A 94 0.93 0.52 -17.35
C GLU A 94 1.45 -0.30 -18.55
N SER A 95 2.75 -0.23 -18.84
CA SER A 95 3.40 -1.07 -19.86
C SER A 95 3.57 -2.53 -19.43
N ASN A 96 3.49 -2.82 -18.12
CA ASN A 96 3.64 -4.17 -17.59
C ASN A 96 2.69 -4.41 -16.40
N LEU A 97 1.42 -4.66 -16.73
CA LEU A 97 0.35 -4.95 -15.77
C LEU A 97 0.34 -6.39 -15.24
N LYS A 98 1.13 -7.29 -15.84
CA LYS A 98 1.07 -8.72 -15.51
C LYS A 98 1.78 -9.00 -14.19
N VAL A 99 1.11 -9.69 -13.28
CA VAL A 99 1.75 -10.26 -12.09
C VAL A 99 2.80 -11.28 -12.56
N PRO A 100 4.06 -11.18 -12.11
CA PRO A 100 5.12 -12.09 -12.51
C PRO A 100 4.77 -13.54 -12.18
N LYS A 101 5.15 -14.50 -13.04
CA LYS A 101 4.78 -15.93 -12.90
C LYS A 101 5.09 -16.50 -11.51
N PHE A 102 6.24 -16.16 -10.93
CA PHE A 102 6.65 -16.63 -9.61
C PHE A 102 5.81 -16.07 -8.44
N LYS A 103 4.98 -15.04 -8.70
CA LYS A 103 4.02 -14.45 -7.76
C LYS A 103 2.56 -14.79 -8.08
N GLN A 104 2.29 -15.65 -9.07
CA GLN A 104 0.93 -16.09 -9.40
C GLN A 104 0.45 -17.18 -8.46
N THR A 105 0.30 -16.84 -7.18
CA THR A 105 -0.10 -17.77 -6.12
C THR A 105 -1.55 -17.56 -5.71
N LEU A 106 -2.09 -18.49 -4.93
CA LEU A 106 -3.45 -18.37 -4.36
C LEU A 106 -3.61 -17.09 -3.53
N PHE A 107 -2.57 -16.73 -2.78
CA PHE A 107 -2.54 -15.52 -1.97
C PHE A 107 -2.65 -14.25 -2.84
N VAL A 108 -1.75 -14.09 -3.80
CA VAL A 108 -1.76 -12.91 -4.68
C VAL A 108 -3.02 -12.89 -5.55
N GLY A 109 -3.51 -14.05 -5.99
CA GLY A 109 -4.76 -14.14 -6.74
C GLY A 109 -5.96 -13.64 -5.92
N HIS A 110 -5.97 -13.95 -4.63
CA HIS A 110 -6.99 -13.43 -3.72
C HIS A 110 -6.85 -11.91 -3.51
N GLU A 111 -5.62 -11.39 -3.34
CA GLU A 111 -5.38 -9.94 -3.27
C GLU A 111 -5.90 -9.22 -4.52
N VAL A 112 -5.56 -9.71 -5.71
CA VAL A 112 -6.03 -9.15 -7.00
C VAL A 112 -7.55 -9.06 -7.06
N LEU A 113 -8.26 -10.10 -6.61
CA LEU A 113 -9.72 -10.14 -6.64
C LEU A 113 -10.38 -9.27 -5.56
N GLN A 114 -9.71 -9.05 -4.42
CA GLN A 114 -10.21 -8.21 -3.33
C GLN A 114 -9.96 -6.71 -3.53
N MET A 115 -9.09 -6.33 -4.47
CA MET A 115 -8.82 -4.93 -4.80
C MET A 115 -10.12 -4.16 -5.11
N LYS A 116 -10.27 -3.00 -4.46
CA LYS A 116 -11.36 -2.04 -4.72
C LYS A 116 -10.76 -0.83 -5.43
N PRO A 117 -11.10 -0.58 -6.72
CA PRO A 117 -10.55 0.57 -7.42
C PRO A 117 -11.12 1.88 -6.84
N ILE A 118 -10.21 2.78 -6.46
CA ILE A 118 -10.56 4.11 -5.94
C ILE A 118 -10.59 5.14 -7.07
N VAL A 119 -9.62 5.07 -7.98
CA VAL A 119 -9.51 5.94 -9.15
C VAL A 119 -9.25 5.09 -10.39
N ILE A 120 -10.07 5.24 -11.43
CA ILE A 120 -9.94 4.52 -12.70
C ILE A 120 -9.72 5.54 -13.82
N LYS A 121 -8.63 5.35 -14.57
CA LYS A 121 -8.33 6.09 -15.80
C LYS A 121 -8.11 5.08 -16.93
N ASP A 122 -8.51 5.41 -18.15
CA ASP A 122 -8.22 4.58 -19.34
C ASP A 122 -8.58 3.08 -19.19
N ASN A 123 -9.64 2.74 -18.44
CA ASN A 123 -10.04 1.36 -18.12
C ASN A 123 -8.87 0.49 -17.60
N ILE A 124 -7.93 1.09 -16.85
CA ILE A 124 -6.69 0.44 -16.44
C ILE A 124 -6.92 -0.81 -15.58
N TYR A 125 -7.97 -0.79 -14.75
CA TYR A 125 -8.30 -1.91 -13.88
C TYR A 125 -8.84 -3.11 -14.68
N GLN A 126 -9.64 -2.87 -15.72
CA GLN A 126 -10.12 -3.90 -16.63
C GLN A 126 -8.94 -4.53 -17.38
N ARG A 127 -8.05 -3.71 -17.95
CA ARG A 127 -6.81 -4.18 -18.60
C ARG A 127 -5.93 -4.99 -17.65
N PHE A 128 -5.84 -4.58 -16.39
CA PHE A 128 -5.10 -5.31 -15.36
C PHE A 128 -5.70 -6.69 -15.10
N LEU A 129 -7.03 -6.80 -14.97
CA LEU A 129 -7.70 -8.09 -14.77
C LEU A 129 -7.60 -9.01 -16.00
N GLU A 130 -7.71 -8.46 -17.21
CA GLU A 130 -7.57 -9.22 -18.47
C GLU A 130 -6.20 -9.88 -18.58
N VAL A 131 -5.13 -9.13 -18.35
CA VAL A 131 -3.75 -9.64 -18.40
C VAL A 131 -3.46 -10.66 -17.28
N ASN A 132 -4.22 -10.59 -16.18
CA ASN A 132 -4.12 -11.47 -15.03
C ASN A 132 -5.26 -12.49 -14.95
N GLU A 133 -5.79 -12.97 -16.07
CA GLU A 133 -6.91 -13.92 -16.11
C GLU A 133 -6.67 -15.25 -15.36
N TRP A 134 -5.41 -15.59 -15.07
CA TRP A 134 -5.03 -16.76 -14.28
C TRP A 134 -5.70 -16.79 -12.91
N VAL A 135 -6.05 -15.63 -12.33
CA VAL A 135 -6.78 -15.55 -11.05
C VAL A 135 -8.13 -16.24 -11.11
N PHE A 136 -8.80 -16.21 -12.27
CA PHE A 136 -10.10 -16.86 -12.46
C PHE A 136 -9.99 -18.37 -12.68
N ARG A 137 -8.78 -18.89 -12.95
CA ARG A 137 -8.51 -20.33 -12.94
C ARG A 137 -8.44 -20.84 -11.50
N LEU A 138 -7.95 -20.03 -10.57
CA LEU A 138 -7.91 -20.33 -9.14
C LEU A 138 -9.26 -20.08 -8.46
N PHE A 139 -10.01 -19.06 -8.89
CA PHE A 139 -11.29 -18.65 -8.31
C PHE A 139 -12.36 -18.48 -9.39
N PRO A 140 -12.92 -19.57 -9.94
CA PRO A 140 -13.89 -19.51 -11.06
C PRO A 140 -15.15 -18.72 -10.70
N ASN A 141 -15.64 -18.84 -9.47
CA ASN A 141 -16.83 -18.15 -8.97
C ASN A 141 -16.69 -16.61 -8.99
N ALA A 142 -15.47 -16.08 -8.95
CA ALA A 142 -15.23 -14.64 -8.97
C ALA A 142 -15.44 -14.02 -10.35
N ARG A 143 -15.36 -14.81 -11.43
CA ARG A 143 -15.44 -14.33 -12.82
C ARG A 143 -16.73 -13.56 -13.08
N GLU A 144 -17.84 -14.10 -12.63
CA GLU A 144 -19.15 -13.52 -12.88
C GLU A 144 -19.40 -12.25 -12.06
N VAL A 145 -18.99 -12.27 -10.79
CA VAL A 145 -19.14 -11.15 -9.84
C VAL A 145 -18.31 -9.95 -10.27
N VAL A 146 -17.03 -10.18 -10.58
CA VAL A 146 -16.09 -9.13 -10.99
C VAL A 146 -16.45 -8.62 -12.40
N GLY A 147 -16.75 -9.53 -13.34
CA GLY A 147 -17.07 -9.16 -14.73
C GLY A 147 -18.28 -8.23 -14.86
N ARG A 148 -19.35 -8.47 -14.09
CA ARG A 148 -20.54 -7.61 -14.10
C ARG A 148 -20.27 -6.23 -13.49
N LYS A 149 -19.54 -6.18 -12.38
CA LYS A 149 -19.26 -4.94 -11.63
C LYS A 149 -18.45 -3.93 -12.44
N TYR A 150 -17.43 -4.39 -13.17
CA TYR A 150 -16.47 -3.49 -13.83
C TYR A 150 -16.74 -3.23 -15.32
N LYS A 151 -17.67 -3.97 -15.96
CA LYS A 151 -18.26 -3.58 -17.26
C LYS A 151 -19.12 -2.32 -17.14
N ALA A 152 -19.85 -2.15 -16.04
CA ALA A 152 -20.68 -0.97 -15.81
C ALA A 152 -19.86 0.33 -15.59
N LEU A 153 -18.60 0.20 -15.15
CA LEU A 153 -17.72 1.34 -14.83
C LEU A 153 -17.00 1.94 -16.05
N SER A 154 -17.13 1.38 -17.26
CA SER A 154 -16.36 1.80 -18.44
C SER A 154 -17.01 2.92 -19.30
N ILE A 155 -17.70 3.88 -18.69
CA ILE A 155 -18.39 4.94 -19.45
C ILE A 155 -17.41 6.05 -19.89
N LYS A 156 -17.27 6.17 -21.22
CA LYS A 156 -16.74 7.26 -22.06
C LYS A 156 -15.51 8.02 -21.55
N GLN A 157 -14.35 7.74 -22.14
CA GLN A 157 -13.24 8.70 -22.21
C GLN A 157 -12.89 9.01 -23.67
N LYS A 158 -12.88 10.32 -23.98
CA LYS A 158 -12.47 10.89 -25.27
C LYS A 158 -11.00 11.25 -25.15
N LYS A 159 -10.10 10.55 -25.85
CA LYS A 159 -8.67 10.92 -25.90
C LYS A 159 -8.48 12.05 -26.90
N SER A 160 -8.19 13.25 -26.40
CA SER A 160 -7.57 14.33 -27.18
C SER A 160 -6.08 14.34 -26.83
N LEU A 161 -5.22 14.01 -27.79
CA LEU A 161 -3.78 14.04 -27.62
C LEU A 161 -3.25 15.40 -28.09
N ASN A 162 -2.60 16.14 -27.19
CA ASN A 162 -2.08 17.49 -27.45
C ASN A 162 -0.55 17.47 -27.63
N THR A 163 -0.02 18.17 -28.63
CA THR A 163 1.41 18.11 -29.04
C THR A 163 2.39 18.51 -27.92
N TYR A 164 1.98 19.36 -26.97
CA TYR A 164 2.78 19.74 -25.79
C TYR A 164 3.16 18.56 -24.88
N TYR A 165 2.35 17.48 -24.87
CA TYR A 165 2.65 16.27 -24.10
C TYR A 165 3.96 15.60 -24.51
N LEU A 166 4.37 15.70 -25.78
CA LEU A 166 5.57 15.03 -26.29
C LEU A 166 6.86 15.70 -25.78
N ILE A 167 6.92 17.04 -25.78
CA ILE A 167 8.10 17.78 -25.32
C ILE A 167 8.26 17.64 -23.80
N LEU A 168 7.16 17.80 -23.05
CA LEU A 168 7.16 17.55 -21.60
C LEU A 168 7.63 16.14 -21.28
N ASN A 169 7.20 15.13 -22.04
CA ASN A 169 7.57 13.75 -21.78
C ASN A 169 9.08 13.53 -21.79
N THR A 170 9.82 14.15 -22.72
CA THR A 170 11.28 14.01 -22.82
C THR A 170 12.00 14.59 -21.60
N PHE A 171 11.59 15.76 -21.12
CA PHE A 171 12.15 16.36 -19.90
C PHE A 171 11.85 15.50 -18.67
N PHE A 172 10.59 15.12 -18.49
CA PHE A 172 10.19 14.28 -17.37
C PHE A 172 10.85 12.90 -17.40
N ASN A 173 11.22 12.37 -18.58
CA ASN A 173 11.96 11.11 -18.67
C ASN A 173 13.37 11.21 -18.06
N LYS A 174 14.05 12.35 -18.23
CA LYS A 174 15.34 12.58 -17.57
C LYS A 174 15.18 12.65 -16.05
N ILE A 175 14.15 13.35 -15.58
CA ILE A 175 13.81 13.41 -14.14
C ILE A 175 13.53 12.00 -13.60
N GLU A 176 12.73 11.20 -14.29
CA GLU A 176 12.42 9.83 -13.89
C GLU A 176 13.70 9.01 -13.72
N GLN A 177 14.64 9.11 -14.68
CA GLN A 177 15.89 8.36 -14.62
C GLN A 177 16.77 8.79 -13.44
N SER A 178 16.85 10.10 -13.16
CA SER A 178 17.56 10.62 -11.99
C SER A 178 16.92 10.17 -10.68
N LEU A 179 15.58 10.27 -10.58
CA LEU A 179 14.81 9.82 -9.41
C LEU A 179 14.95 8.32 -9.18
N LYS A 180 14.94 7.53 -10.25
CA LYS A 180 15.18 6.09 -10.20
C LYS A 180 16.54 5.80 -9.58
N GLY A 181 17.61 6.45 -10.05
CA GLY A 181 18.95 6.27 -9.49
C GLY A 181 19.01 6.58 -7.99
N TYR A 182 18.46 7.73 -7.59
CA TYR A 182 18.42 8.16 -6.20
C TYR A 182 17.60 7.21 -5.31
N GLN A 183 16.38 6.85 -5.73
CA GLN A 183 15.51 5.97 -4.96
C GLN A 183 16.10 4.56 -4.84
N LEU A 184 16.68 4.03 -5.91
CA LEU A 184 17.35 2.73 -5.87
C LEU A 184 18.54 2.75 -4.91
N HIS A 185 19.34 3.82 -4.90
CA HIS A 185 20.42 3.97 -3.94
C HIS A 185 19.92 3.93 -2.48
N LEU A 186 18.85 4.67 -2.17
CA LEU A 186 18.25 4.66 -0.83
C LEU A 186 17.67 3.30 -0.43
N ILE A 187 16.98 2.63 -1.35
CA ILE A 187 16.34 1.35 -1.08
C ILE A 187 17.40 0.26 -0.92
N ASN A 188 18.41 0.24 -1.79
CA ASN A 188 19.48 -0.77 -1.74
C ASN A 188 20.29 -0.70 -0.44
N ARG A 189 20.34 0.46 0.23
CA ARG A 189 21.02 0.62 1.52
C ARG A 189 20.36 -0.18 2.66
N HIS A 190 19.06 -0.47 2.58
CA HIS A 190 18.31 -1.17 3.63
C HIS A 190 17.44 -2.29 3.06
N ARG A 191 17.89 -2.92 1.97
CA ARG A 191 17.11 -3.94 1.26
C ARG A 191 16.99 -5.20 2.11
N THR A 192 15.77 -5.72 2.19
CA THR A 192 15.45 -6.95 2.91
C THR A 192 14.85 -7.98 1.96
N THR A 193 13.62 -7.75 1.50
CA THR A 193 12.80 -8.72 0.75
C THR A 193 12.11 -8.12 -0.46
N GLU A 194 12.36 -6.84 -0.76
CA GLU A 194 11.68 -6.08 -1.78
C GLU A 194 12.04 -6.57 -3.20
N PHE A 195 11.02 -6.77 -4.04
CA PHE A 195 11.20 -7.06 -5.45
C PHE A 195 11.05 -5.78 -6.28
N ILE A 196 12.14 -5.39 -6.94
CA ILE A 196 12.26 -4.10 -7.61
C ILE A 196 12.70 -4.34 -9.05
N THR A 197 11.88 -3.85 -9.98
CA THR A 197 12.14 -3.89 -11.41
C THR A 197 11.89 -2.51 -12.02
N PRO A 198 12.30 -2.27 -13.28
CA PRO A 198 12.01 -1.00 -13.96
C PRO A 198 10.52 -0.68 -14.08
N THR A 199 9.65 -1.70 -14.04
CA THR A 199 8.20 -1.54 -14.29
C THR A 199 7.32 -1.91 -13.10
N GLN A 200 7.87 -2.56 -12.07
CA GLN A 200 7.11 -3.00 -10.90
C GLN A 200 7.95 -2.91 -9.64
N LEU A 201 7.36 -2.41 -8.56
CA LEU A 201 7.94 -2.33 -7.23
C LEU A 201 7.01 -3.02 -6.22
N TRP A 202 7.59 -3.93 -5.44
CA TRP A 202 6.89 -4.73 -4.45
C TRP A 202 7.60 -4.56 -3.11
N PHE A 203 6.90 -3.95 -2.16
CA PHE A 203 7.40 -3.58 -0.83
C PHE A 203 6.62 -4.30 0.28
N HIS A 204 6.40 -5.61 0.14
CA HIS A 204 5.74 -6.38 1.20
C HIS A 204 6.69 -6.57 2.39
N PRO A 205 6.37 -6.06 3.59
CA PRO A 205 7.23 -6.22 4.77
C PRO A 205 7.26 -7.67 5.27
N ASP A 206 6.17 -8.41 5.03
CA ASP A 206 5.97 -9.79 5.43
C ASP A 206 5.59 -10.64 4.21
N ASP A 207 6.34 -11.70 3.95
CA ASP A 207 6.05 -12.64 2.87
C ASP A 207 5.02 -13.68 3.36
N PHE A 208 3.75 -13.28 3.47
CA PHE A 208 2.66 -14.14 3.95
C PHE A 208 2.49 -15.40 3.10
N GLU A 209 2.91 -15.37 1.85
CA GLU A 209 3.00 -16.54 0.96
C GLU A 209 3.81 -17.68 1.59
N LYS A 210 4.92 -17.36 2.27
CA LYS A 210 5.76 -18.35 2.98
C LYS A 210 5.07 -18.89 4.23
N LYS A 211 4.24 -18.08 4.89
CA LYS A 211 3.49 -18.48 6.10
C LYS A 211 2.32 -19.41 5.80
N ILE A 212 1.86 -19.46 4.55
CA ILE A 212 0.77 -20.34 4.08
C ILE A 212 1.29 -21.74 3.70
N LYS A 213 2.61 -21.95 3.61
CA LYS A 213 3.17 -23.28 3.29
C LYS A 213 2.93 -24.27 4.43
N TYR A 214 1.97 -25.17 4.17
CA TYR A 214 1.66 -26.46 4.79
C TYR A 214 1.19 -26.44 6.26
N LYS A 215 -0.13 -26.53 6.40
CA LYS A 215 -0.78 -27.41 7.37
C LYS A 215 -1.57 -28.45 6.60
#